data_AF-A0A0F5PTS1-F1
#
_entry.id   AF-A0A0F5PTS1-F1
#
_cell.length_a   1.000
_cell.length_b   1.000
_cell.length_c   1.000
_cell.angle_alpha   90.00
_cell.angle_beta   90.00
_cell.angle_gamma   90.00
#
_symmetry.space_group_name_H-M   'P 1'
#
loop_
_entity.id
_entity.type
_entity.pdbx_description
1 polymer ?
#
loop_
_entity_poly.entity_id
_entity_poly.type
_entity_poly.pdbx_seq_one_letter_code
_entity_poly.pdbx_strand_id
1 'polypeptide(L)'
;MRQGKKPKAVSLDAPDEFELARGIFLPAGRYDGWERSSASSTMLSNRKPAPRYDLEFSGEQLRALGAFAARDEDDTIFDVTSQVAEGMLVLI
;
A
#
# COMPACT_ATOMS: atom_id res chain seq x y z
N MET A 1 3.60 14.59 23.20
CA MET A 1 2.79 13.61 22.45
C MET A 1 2.87 13.97 20.97
N ARG A 2 3.69 13.26 20.18
CA ARG A 2 3.79 13.53 18.74
C ARG A 2 2.48 13.05 18.13
N GLN A 3 1.61 13.96 17.68
CA GLN A 3 0.48 13.61 16.82
C GLN A 3 1.09 13.04 15.53
N GLY A 4 1.34 11.73 15.49
CA GLY A 4 1.56 11.02 14.25
C GLY A 4 0.30 11.27 13.42
N LYS A 5 0.44 11.98 12.30
CA LYS A 5 -0.69 12.17 11.38
C LYS A 5 -1.25 10.78 11.10
N LYS A 6 -2.53 10.59 11.42
CA LYS A 6 -3.23 9.34 11.12
C LYS A 6 -3.07 9.08 9.61
N PRO A 7 -2.76 7.83 9.19
CA PRO A 7 -2.73 7.49 7.78
C PRO A 7 -4.06 7.90 7.14
N LYS A 8 -3.99 8.49 5.96
CA LYS A 8 -5.18 8.92 5.22
C LYS A 8 -5.68 7.72 4.41
N ALA A 9 -6.91 7.28 4.63
CA ALA A 9 -7.52 6.26 3.80
C ALA A 9 -7.60 6.74 2.34
N VAL A 10 -7.19 5.89 1.41
CA VAL A 10 -7.24 6.12 -0.03
C VAL A 10 -7.78 4.88 -0.72
N SER A 11 -8.32 5.05 -1.92
CA SER A 11 -8.65 3.93 -2.79
C SER A 11 -7.67 3.91 -3.96
N LEU A 12 -7.23 2.71 -4.29
CA LEU A 12 -6.30 2.40 -5.37
C LEU A 12 -7.00 1.48 -6.36
N ASP A 13 -6.80 1.70 -7.64
CA ASP A 13 -7.28 0.87 -8.73
C ASP A 13 -6.08 0.19 -9.40
N ALA A 14 -6.12 -1.13 -9.50
CA ALA A 14 -5.22 -1.92 -10.31
C ALA A 14 -5.88 -2.12 -11.68
N PRO A 15 -5.42 -1.46 -12.75
CA PRO A 15 -6.00 -1.63 -14.08
C PRO A 15 -5.75 -3.05 -14.64
N ASP A 16 -4.64 -3.67 -14.27
CA ASP A 16 -4.19 -4.98 -14.72
C ASP A 16 -3.67 -5.81 -13.53
N GLU A 17 -3.61 -7.14 -13.70
CA GLU A 17 -3.00 -8.05 -12.72
C GLU A 17 -1.47 -7.88 -12.70
N PHE A 18 -0.88 -7.81 -11.51
CA PHE A 18 0.58 -7.76 -11.37
C PHE A 18 1.07 -8.48 -10.10
N GLU A 19 2.36 -8.85 -10.09
CA GLU A 19 2.99 -9.47 -8.93
C GLU A 19 3.31 -8.40 -7.87
N LEU A 20 2.58 -8.41 -6.76
CA LEU A 20 2.77 -7.49 -5.64
C LEU A 20 4.01 -7.86 -4.80
N ALA A 21 4.20 -9.16 -4.60
CA ALA A 21 5.34 -9.75 -3.93
C ALA A 21 5.53 -11.17 -4.45
N ARG A 22 6.67 -11.80 -4.17
CA ARG A 22 7.02 -13.12 -4.71
C ARG A 22 5.89 -14.15 -4.49
N GLY A 23 5.23 -14.55 -5.57
CA GLY A 23 4.12 -15.52 -5.56
C GLY A 23 2.77 -14.97 -5.10
N ILE A 24 2.63 -13.64 -4.96
CA ILE A 24 1.40 -12.93 -4.60
C ILE A 24 1.03 -12.03 -5.78
N PHE A 25 -0.01 -12.43 -6.51
CA PHE A 25 -0.51 -11.68 -7.65
C PHE A 25 -1.76 -10.90 -7.23
N LEU A 26 -1.72 -9.59 -7.43
CA LEU A 26 -2.85 -8.72 -7.18
C LEU A 26 -3.67 -8.63 -8.48
N PRO A 27 -4.92 -9.12 -8.51
CA PRO A 27 -5.73 -9.03 -9.72
C PRO A 27 -6.15 -7.59 -10.03
N ALA A 28 -6.67 -7.37 -11.24
CA ALA A 28 -7.25 -6.08 -11.58
C ALA A 28 -8.49 -5.80 -10.71
N GLY A 29 -8.61 -4.57 -10.22
CA GLY A 29 -9.73 -4.15 -9.38
C GLY A 29 -9.39 -3.04 -8.40
N ARG A 30 -10.37 -2.75 -7.54
CA ARG A 30 -10.26 -1.71 -6.52
C ARG A 30 -9.77 -2.28 -5.20
N TYR A 31 -8.84 -1.56 -4.58
CA TYR A 31 -8.24 -1.87 -3.30
C TYR A 31 -8.27 -0.66 -2.37
N ASP A 32 -8.59 -0.91 -1.10
CA ASP A 32 -8.48 0.12 -0.08
C ASP A 32 -7.07 0.11 0.50
N GLY A 33 -6.53 1.31 0.68
CA GLY A 33 -5.16 1.50 1.14
C GLY A 33 -5.01 2.73 2.00
N TRP A 34 -3.76 3.02 2.33
CA TRP A 34 -3.39 4.07 3.26
C TRP A 34 -2.28 4.94 2.65
N GLU A 35 -2.51 6.25 2.59
CA GLU A 35 -1.47 7.23 2.30
C GLU A 35 -0.78 7.64 3.62
N ARG A 36 0.49 7.29 3.74
CA ARG A 36 1.39 7.78 4.79
C ARG A 36 2.12 9.02 4.32
N SER A 37 1.55 10.17 4.66
CA SER A 37 2.26 11.45 4.59
C SER A 37 3.44 11.43 5.56
N SER A 38 4.68 11.36 5.04
CA SER A 38 5.90 11.50 5.84
C SER A 38 6.01 12.93 6.35
N ALA A 39 5.33 13.26 7.43
CA ALA A 39 5.53 14.50 8.16
C ALA A 39 6.84 14.41 8.96
N SER A 40 7.98 14.37 8.27
CA SER A 40 9.24 14.69 8.91
C SER A 40 9.39 16.20 8.86
N SER A 41 8.94 16.85 9.93
CA SER A 41 9.29 18.24 10.24
C SER A 41 10.78 18.31 10.56
N THR A 42 11.62 18.21 9.53
CA THR A 42 13.01 18.64 9.61
C THR A 42 13.18 19.67 8.52
N MET A 43 13.29 20.93 8.95
CA MET A 43 13.65 22.07 8.13
C MET A 43 14.99 21.79 7.45
N LEU A 44 14.99 21.19 6.26
CA LEU A 44 16.11 21.25 5.33
C LEU A 44 15.64 20.75 3.97
N SER A 45 15.66 21.66 2.99
CA SER A 45 15.34 21.46 1.58
C SER A 45 13.86 21.55 1.19
N ASN A 46 13.61 22.44 0.24
CA ASN A 46 12.34 22.87 -0.35
C ASN A 46 11.59 21.77 -1.16
N ARG A 47 11.70 20.49 -0.77
CA ARG A 47 11.00 19.37 -1.41
C ARG A 47 10.02 18.78 -0.41
N LYS A 48 8.72 18.91 -0.70
CA LYS A 48 7.69 18.17 0.05
C LYS A 48 8.05 16.68 0.03
N PRO A 49 8.07 15.99 1.18
CA PRO A 49 8.32 14.56 1.22
C PRO A 49 7.27 13.86 0.35
N ALA A 50 7.72 12.93 -0.49
CA ALA A 50 6.83 12.18 -1.37
C ALA A 50 5.84 11.35 -0.52
N PRO A 51 4.57 11.27 -0.94
CA PRO A 51 3.60 10.40 -0.28
C PRO A 51 4.03 8.93 -0.41
N ARG A 52 3.76 8.14 0.63
CA ARG A 52 3.89 6.68 0.59
C ARG A 52 2.51 6.06 0.63
N TYR A 53 2.35 4.93 -0.05
CA TYR A 53 1.09 4.22 -0.15
C TYR A 53 1.27 2.80 0.29
N ASP A 54 0.31 2.32 1.08
CA ASP A 54 0.33 0.97 1.61
C ASP A 54 -1.02 0.29 1.35
N LEU A 55 -0.96 -1.00 1.02
CA LEU A 55 -2.12 -1.89 1.04
C LEU A 55 -2.03 -2.82 2.23
N GLU A 56 -3.16 -3.04 2.88
CA GLU A 56 -3.29 -3.95 4.01
C GLU A 56 -4.15 -5.13 3.57
N PHE A 57 -3.61 -6.34 3.71
CA PHE A 57 -4.33 -7.57 3.42
C PHE A 57 -4.40 -8.43 4.67
N SER A 58 -5.58 -8.97 4.94
CA SER A 58 -5.74 -10.02 5.95
C SER A 58 -5.13 -11.34 5.47
N GLY A 59 -4.83 -12.24 6.40
CA GLY A 59 -4.36 -13.59 6.07
C GLY A 59 -5.29 -14.35 5.13
N GLU A 60 -6.61 -14.17 5.27
CA GLU A 60 -7.62 -14.75 4.37
C GLU A 60 -7.49 -14.21 2.95
N GLN A 61 -7.36 -12.89 2.80
CA GLN A 61 -7.18 -12.24 1.49
C GLN A 61 -5.87 -12.69 0.84
N LEU A 62 -4.78 -12.76 1.60
CA LEU A 62 -3.50 -13.24 1.10
C LEU A 62 -3.57 -14.68 0.61
N ARG A 63 -4.28 -15.56 1.31
CA ARG A 63 -4.53 -16.93 0.85
C ARG A 63 -5.34 -16.98 -0.44
N ALA A 64 -6.36 -16.12 -0.58
CA ALA A 64 -7.12 -16.00 -1.82
C ALA A 64 -6.23 -15.56 -3.01
N LEU A 65 -5.19 -14.77 -2.75
CA LEU A 65 -4.18 -14.35 -3.73
C LEU A 65 -3.04 -15.37 -3.94
N GLY A 66 -3.14 -16.58 -3.34
CA GLY A 66 -2.15 -17.65 -3.50
C GLY A 66 -1.00 -17.64 -2.49
N ALA A 67 -1.02 -16.74 -1.49
CA ALA A 67 -0.03 -16.69 -0.42
C ALA A 67 -0.33 -17.74 0.66
N PHE A 68 -0.15 -19.03 0.35
CA PHE A 68 -0.46 -20.13 1.27
C PHE A 68 0.37 -20.12 2.58
N ALA A 69 1.49 -19.40 2.59
CA ALA A 69 2.34 -19.22 3.76
C ALA A 69 1.80 -18.16 4.76
N ALA A 70 0.83 -17.33 4.37
CA ALA A 70 0.20 -16.37 5.26
C ALA A 70 -0.69 -17.09 6.30
N ARG A 71 -0.57 -16.69 7.57
CA ARG A 71 -1.44 -17.18 8.65
C ARG A 71 -2.68 -16.29 8.70
N ASP A 72 -3.83 -16.87 9.04
CA ASP A 72 -5.13 -16.18 9.06
C ASP A 72 -5.16 -14.90 9.92
N GLU A 73 -4.36 -14.88 11.00
CA GLU A 73 -4.34 -13.81 12.01
C GLU A 73 -3.33 -12.69 11.71
N ASP A 74 -2.55 -12.78 10.63
CA ASP A 74 -1.53 -11.80 10.28
C ASP A 74 -2.08 -10.81 9.24
N ASP A 75 -2.40 -9.59 9.68
CA ASP A 75 -2.56 -8.45 8.78
C ASP A 75 -1.19 -8.07 8.22
N THR A 76 -1.02 -8.15 6.91
CA THR A 76 0.23 -7.83 6.23
C THR A 76 0.10 -6.54 5.45
N ILE A 77 1.05 -5.63 5.69
CA ILE A 77 1.12 -4.34 5.03
C ILE A 77 2.18 -4.40 3.91
N PHE A 78 1.78 -4.07 2.70
CA PHE A 78 2.66 -3.94 1.53
C PHE A 78 2.85 -2.48 1.17
N ASP A 79 4.11 -2.03 1.11
CA ASP A 79 4.43 -0.73 0.52
C ASP A 79 4.25 -0.84 -1.00
N VAL A 80 3.29 -0.08 -1.52
CA VAL A 80 2.95 -0.04 -2.94
C VAL A 80 3.36 1.29 -3.59
N THR A 81 4.26 2.03 -2.95
CA THR A 81 4.65 3.38 -3.39
C THR A 81 5.28 3.34 -4.78
N SER A 82 6.10 2.33 -5.06
CA SER A 82 6.71 2.12 -6.38
C SER A 82 5.66 1.79 -7.43
N GLN A 83 4.71 0.92 -7.12
CA GLN A 83 3.64 0.50 -8.02
C GLN A 83 2.74 1.67 -8.40
N VAL A 84 2.46 2.57 -7.46
CA VAL A 84 1.76 3.83 -7.74
C VAL A 84 2.61 4.76 -8.61
N ALA A 85 3.91 4.88 -8.35
CA ALA A 85 4.81 5.71 -9.14
C ALA A 85 5.02 5.19 -10.58
N GLU A 86 4.99 3.87 -10.76
CA GLU A 86 5.10 3.18 -12.05
C GLU A 86 3.76 3.11 -12.80
N GLY A 87 2.65 3.53 -12.18
CA GLY A 87 1.32 3.55 -12.78
C GLY A 87 0.61 2.19 -12.81
N MET A 88 1.15 1.19 -12.11
CA MET A 88 0.51 -0.12 -11.91
C MET A 88 -0.65 -0.05 -10.90
N LEU A 89 -0.64 0.93 -10.01
CA LEU A 89 -1.77 1.27 -9.14
C LEU A 89 -2.10 2.75 -9.29
N VAL A 90 -3.38 3.07 -9.46
CA VAL A 90 -3.86 4.42 -9.70
C VAL A 90 -4.73 4.87 -8.54
N LEU A 91 -4.50 6.08 -8.03
CA LEU A 91 -5.36 6.66 -6.99
C LEU A 91 -6.69 7.10 -7.62
N ILE A 92 -7.82 6.71 -7.00
CA ILE A 92 -9.19 7.02 -7.46
C ILE A 92 -10.06 7.70 -6.39
#